data_AF-A0A920QW36-F1
#
_entry.id   AF-A0A920QW36-F1
#
_cell.length_a   1.000
_cell.length_b   1.000
_cell.length_c   1.000
_cell.angle_alpha   90.00
_cell.angle_beta   90.00
_cell.angle_gamma   90.00
#
_symmetry.space_group_name_H-M   'P 1'
#
loop_
_entity.id
_entity.type
_entity.pdbx_description
1 polymer ?
#
loop_
_entity_poly.entity_id
_entity_poly.type
_entity_poly.pdbx_seq_one_letter_code
_entity_poly.pdbx_strand_id
1 'polypeptide(L)' 'MISWERIDTVLVDMDGTLLDLAFDNFFWLELIPSHYAKRDGLSEDRAARIAGR' A
#
# COMPACT_ATOMS: atom_id res chain seq x y z
N MET A 1 -21.82 -9.51 -6.28
CA MET A 1 -20.90 -10.05 -7.31
C MET A 1 -20.62 -8.94 -8.29
N ILE A 2 -19.35 -8.69 -8.65
CA ILE A 2 -18.97 -7.57 -9.52
C ILE A 2 -19.51 -7.82 -10.94
N SER A 3 -20.12 -6.80 -11.56
CA SER A 3 -20.62 -6.87 -12.94
C SER A 3 -19.49 -6.68 -13.95
N TRP A 4 -18.75 -7.75 -14.20
CA TRP A 4 -17.57 -7.77 -15.08
C TRP A 4 -17.83 -7.29 -16.51
N GLU A 5 -19.05 -7.46 -17.02
CA GLU A 5 -19.44 -7.06 -18.38
C GLU A 5 -19.41 -5.54 -18.61
N ARG A 6 -19.27 -4.75 -17.54
CA ARG A 6 -19.21 -3.28 -17.60
C ARG A 6 -17.79 -2.73 -17.39
N ILE A 7 -16.79 -3.60 -17.28
CA ILE A 7 -15.40 -3.24 -16.99
C ILE A 7 -14.57 -3.51 -18.23
N ASP A 8 -14.14 -2.43 -18.91
CA ASP A 8 -13.36 -2.51 -20.14
C ASP A 8 -11.86 -2.76 -19.90
N THR A 9 -11.36 -2.46 -18.70
CA THR A 9 -9.93 -2.58 -18.38
C THR A 9 -9.75 -2.98 -16.92
N VAL A 10 -8.91 -4.00 -16.70
CA VAL A 10 -8.50 -4.45 -15.39
C VAL A 10 -6.99 -4.26 -15.28
N LEU A 11 -6.56 -3.55 -14.24
CA LEU A 11 -5.16 -3.41 -13.88
C LEU A 11 -4.84 -4.49 -12.85
N VAL A 12 -3.74 -5.20 -13.06
CA VAL A 12 -3.33 -6.37 -12.28
C VAL A 12 -1.85 -6.17 -11.94
N ASP A 13 -1.46 -6.50 -10.71
CA ASP A 13 -0.07 -6.43 -10.27
C ASP A 13 0.79 -7.54 -10.93
N MET A 14 2.11 -7.48 -10.75
CA MET A 14 3.10 -8.37 -11.37
C MET A 14 2.94 -9.85 -11.02
N ASP A 15 2.24 -10.17 -9.93
CA ASP A 15 1.95 -11.51 -9.45
C ASP A 15 0.53 -12.00 -9.80
N GLY A 16 -0.23 -11.22 -10.56
CA GLY A 16 -1.59 -11.57 -10.99
C GLY A 16 -2.68 -11.18 -9.98
N THR A 17 -2.34 -10.44 -8.92
CA THR A 17 -3.32 -9.92 -7.96
C THR A 17 -4.01 -8.67 -8.49
N LEU A 18 -5.29 -8.49 -8.17
CA LEU A 18 -6.04 -7.32 -8.63
C LEU A 18 -5.46 -6.06 -7.97
N LEU A 19 -5.06 -5.10 -8.80
CA LEU A 19 -4.31 -3.94 -8.35
C LEU A 19 -5.23 -3.03 -7.55
N ASP A 20 -5.01 -2.96 -6.23
CA ASP A 20 -5.79 -2.14 -5.30
C ASP A 20 -4.94 -0.98 -4.82
N LEU A 21 -5.19 0.19 -5.42
CA LEU A 21 -4.50 1.43 -5.08
C LEU A 21 -4.68 1.83 -3.59
N ALA A 22 -5.81 1.51 -2.98
CA ALA A 22 -6.03 1.82 -1.57
C ALA A 22 -5.16 0.92 -0.68
N PHE A 23 -5.07 -0.37 -1.00
CA PHE A 23 -4.18 -1.29 -0.32
C PHE A 23 -2.71 -0.91 -0.51
N ASP A 24 -2.27 -0.63 -1.75
CA ASP A 24 -0.89 -0.22 -2.04
C ASP A 24 -0.48 1.03 -1.27
N ASN A 25 -1.35 2.06 -1.27
CA ASN A 25 -1.08 3.29 -0.53
C ASN A 25 -0.98 3.04 0.98
N PHE A 26 -1.89 2.24 1.55
CA PHE A 26 -1.82 1.90 2.97
C PHE A 26 -0.54 1.09 3.29
N PHE A 27 -0.25 0.07 2.50
CA PHE A 27 0.87 -0.84 2.72
C PHE A 27 2.20 -0.07 2.68
N TRP A 28 2.42 0.72 1.64
CA TRP A 28 3.69 1.43 1.43
C TRP A 28 3.83 2.71 2.26
N LEU A 29 2.76 3.48 2.46
CA LEU A 29 2.86 4.79 3.12
C LEU A 29 2.60 4.74 4.62
N GLU A 30 1.96 3.70 5.14
CA GLU A 30 1.58 3.61 6.56
C GLU A 30 2.15 2.37 7.23
N LEU A 31 1.86 1.17 6.68
CA LEU A 31 2.20 -0.09 7.33
C LEU A 31 3.72 -0.32 7.39
N ILE A 32 4.40 -0.30 6.25
CA ILE A 32 5.86 -0.54 6.17
C ILE A 32 6.64 0.48 7.03
N PRO A 33 6.41 1.79 6.92
CA PRO A 33 7.14 2.78 7.73
C PRO A 33 6.87 2.62 9.23
N SER A 34 5.62 2.35 9.64
CA SER A 34 5.28 2.13 11.05
C SER A 34 5.97 0.89 11.62
N HIS A 35 5.97 -0.22 10.89
CA HIS A 35 6.65 -1.46 11.32
C HIS A 35 8.16 -1.30 11.39
N TYR A 36 8.76 -0.62 10.41
CA TYR A 36 10.18 -0.28 10.42
C TYR A 36 10.54 0.55 11.66
N ALA A 37 9.77 1.62 11.93
CA ALA A 37 10.00 2.48 13.08
C ALA A 37 9.86 1.74 14.41
N LYS A 38 8.85 0.88 14.54
CA LYS A 38 8.68 0.02 15.74
C LYS A 38 9.85 -0.93 15.95
N ARG A 39 10.34 -1.57 14.88
CA ARG A 39 11.49 -2.50 14.96
C ARG A 39 12.77 -1.79 15.41
N ASP A 40 13.01 -0.58 14.91
CA ASP A 40 14.23 0.16 15.16
C ASP A 40 14.11 1.15 16.34
N GLY A 41 12.98 1.15 17.06
CA GLY A 41 12.72 2.04 18.20
C GLY A 41 12.61 3.53 17.82
N LEU A 42 12.23 3.83 16.58
CA LEU A 42 12.10 5.18 16.05
C LEU A 42 10.70 5.76 16.32
N SER A 43 10.62 7.09 16.42
CA SER A 43 9.35 7.81 16.57
C SER A 43 8.50 7.78 15.30
N GLU A 44 7.20 8.06 15.44
CA GLU A 44 6.27 8.13 14.29
C GLU A 44 6.65 9.23 13.28
N ASP A 45 7.23 10.35 13.72
CA ASP A 45 7.77 11.39 12.83
C ASP A 45 8.86 10.83 11.91
N ARG A 46 9.72 9.96 12.45
CA ARG A 46 10.74 9.26 11.66
C ARG A 46 10.13 8.23 10.73
N ALA A 47 9.03 7.58 11.12
CA ALA A 47 8.27 6.70 10.24
C ALA A 47 7.72 7.48 9.03
N ALA A 48 7.09 8.64 9.25
CA ALA A 48 6.52 9.47 8.19
C ALA A 48 7.58 9.91 7.17
N ARG A 49 8.77 10.32 7.64
CA ARG A 49 9.90 10.69 6.77
C ARG A 49 10.40 9.55 5.89
N ILE A 50 10.36 8.30 6.39
CA ILE A 50 10.74 7.11 5.59
C ILE A 50 9.72 6.86 4.48
N ALA A 51 8.45 7.18 4.71
CA ALA A 51 7.39 7.14 3.71
C ALA A 51 7.47 8.28 2.67
N GLY A 52 8.44 9.20 2.80
CA GLY A 52 8.54 10.39 1.95
C GLY A 52 7.50 11.46 2.25
N ARG A 53 6.90 11.44 3.45
CA ARG A 53 5.93 12.43 3.95
C ARG A 53 6.59 13.43 4.90
#